data_AF-A0A7X7ML18-F1
#
_entry.id   AF-A0A7X7ML18-F1
#
_cell.length_a   1.000
_cell.length_b   1.000
_cell.length_c   1.000
_cell.angle_alpha   90.00
_cell.angle_beta   90.00
_cell.angle_gamma   90.00
#
_symmetry.space_group_name_H-M   'P 1'
#
loop_
_entity.id
_entity.type
_entity.pdbx_description
1 polymer ?
#
loop_
_entity_poly.entity_id
_entity_poly.type
_entity_poly.pdbx_seq_one_letter_code
_entity_poly.pdbx_strand_id
1 'polypeptide(L)'
;MYFKICTKLNLEGGDLNFWRKTVYRVLTEVNGLKVVSEEGFTSYEDIDGWKMRATKLIGSKEYTYNLVWQVHDGEIFMVEMYGPSEAVKINQEVFDKSIKSADYSYWRKNFRYREPTYRWQQSHKFRQPHR
;
A
#
# COMPACT_ATOMS: atom_id res chain seq x y z
N MET A 1 12.36 -2.01 4.64
CA MET A 1 11.00 -2.17 4.10
C MET A 1 10.22 -0.92 4.48
N TYR A 2 9.46 -0.37 3.54
CA TYR A 2 8.53 0.72 3.74
C TYR A 2 7.11 0.15 3.79
N PHE A 3 6.31 0.60 4.75
CA PHE A 3 4.92 0.21 4.91
C PHE A 3 4.12 1.47 5.25
N LYS A 4 3.06 1.74 4.49
CA LYS A 4 2.26 2.96 4.66
C LYS A 4 0.79 2.66 4.42
N ILE A 5 -0.05 3.33 5.20
CA ILE A 5 -1.50 3.33 5.04
C ILE A 5 -1.93 4.79 4.88
N CYS A 6 -2.70 5.09 3.84
CA CYS A 6 -3.21 6.43 3.54
C CYS A 6 -4.73 6.39 3.35
N THR A 7 -5.41 7.41 3.87
CA THR A 7 -6.87 7.47 3.93
C THR A 7 -7.49 8.69 3.23
N LYS A 8 -6.71 9.65 2.71
CA LYS A 8 -7.30 10.80 2.03
C LYS A 8 -6.37 11.44 1.01
N LEU A 9 -6.65 11.18 -0.27
CA LEU A 9 -6.51 12.20 -1.30
C LEU A 9 -7.94 12.65 -1.59
N ASN A 10 -8.20 13.96 -1.59
CA ASN A 10 -9.52 14.47 -1.99
C ASN A 10 -9.54 14.36 -3.51
N LEU A 11 -10.33 13.43 -4.05
CA LEU A 11 -10.30 13.10 -5.47
C LEU A 11 -11.52 13.72 -6.13
N GLU A 12 -11.40 14.97 -6.56
CA GLU A 12 -12.34 15.48 -7.56
C GLU A 12 -12.16 14.67 -8.85
N GLY A 13 -12.97 13.61 -9.04
CA GLY A 13 -13.31 13.10 -10.37
C GLY A 13 -12.71 11.78 -10.86
N GLY A 14 -12.12 10.93 -10.02
CA GLY A 14 -11.61 9.61 -10.47
C GLY A 14 -12.43 8.42 -9.96
N ASP A 15 -13.08 7.67 -10.86
CA ASP A 15 -13.68 6.36 -10.52
C ASP A 15 -12.61 5.28 -10.27
N LEU A 16 -13.01 4.10 -9.77
CA LEU A 16 -12.08 3.02 -9.46
C LEU A 16 -11.20 2.59 -10.66
N ASN A 17 -11.74 2.64 -11.87
CA ASN A 17 -11.01 2.29 -13.10
C ASN A 17 -10.01 3.36 -13.51
N PHE A 18 -10.33 4.63 -13.30
CA PHE A 18 -9.41 5.75 -13.45
C PHE A 18 -8.20 5.57 -12.53
N TRP A 19 -8.44 5.24 -11.25
CA TRP A 19 -7.35 5.01 -10.29
C TRP A 19 -6.52 3.78 -10.63
N ARG A 20 -7.17 2.70 -11.06
CA ARG A 20 -6.47 1.51 -11.56
C ARG A 20 -5.49 1.85 -12.67
N LYS A 21 -5.95 2.56 -13.71
CA LYS A 21 -5.08 3.00 -14.82
C LYS A 21 -3.98 3.94 -14.34
N THR A 22 -4.31 4.89 -13.46
CA THR A 22 -3.35 5.86 -12.93
C THR A 22 -2.23 5.17 -12.15
N VAL A 23 -2.59 4.29 -11.21
CA VAL A 23 -1.64 3.48 -10.43
C VAL A 23 -0.75 2.65 -11.35
N TYR A 24 -1.35 1.93 -12.32
CA TYR A 24 -0.60 1.12 -13.27
C TYR A 24 0.46 1.94 -14.01
N ARG A 25 0.07 3.10 -14.55
CA ARG A 25 0.98 4.00 -15.28
C ARG A 25 2.06 4.58 -14.37
N VAL A 26 1.73 4.97 -13.15
CA VAL A 26 2.74 5.45 -12.18
C VAL A 26 3.76 4.35 -11.86
N LEU A 27 3.33 3.11 -11.65
CA LEU A 27 4.26 2.02 -11.36
C LEU A 27 5.13 1.68 -12.57
N THR A 28 4.55 1.60 -13.77
CA THR A 28 5.24 1.15 -14.98
C THR A 28 6.00 2.27 -15.70
N GLU A 29 5.35 3.38 -16.04
CA GLU A 29 5.92 4.46 -16.85
C GLU A 29 6.81 5.38 -16.02
N VAL A 30 6.40 5.76 -14.80
CA VAL A 30 7.14 6.72 -13.97
C VAL A 30 8.25 6.04 -13.19
N ASN A 31 7.94 4.90 -12.56
CA ASN A 31 8.88 4.23 -11.67
C ASN A 31 9.62 3.05 -12.32
N GLY A 32 9.21 2.61 -13.51
CA GLY A 32 9.86 1.51 -14.23
C GLY A 32 9.75 0.15 -13.52
N LEU A 33 8.67 -0.08 -12.75
CA LEU A 33 8.35 -1.39 -12.19
C LEU A 33 7.62 -2.24 -13.24
N LYS A 34 7.82 -3.55 -13.17
CA LYS A 34 7.05 -4.55 -13.90
C LYS A 34 5.88 -5.00 -13.04
N VAL A 35 4.64 -4.76 -13.47
CA VAL A 35 3.46 -5.34 -12.81
C VAL A 35 3.44 -6.85 -13.07
N VAL A 36 3.36 -7.65 -12.00
CA VAL A 36 3.39 -9.12 -12.03
C VAL A 36 2.05 -9.74 -11.63
N SER A 37 1.21 -9.02 -10.89
CA SER A 37 -0.18 -9.41 -10.65
C SER A 37 -1.08 -8.20 -10.47
N GLU A 38 -2.33 -8.33 -10.90
CA GLU A 38 -3.39 -7.34 -10.75
C GLU A 38 -4.72 -8.09 -10.57
N GLU A 39 -5.39 -7.86 -9.44
CA GLU A 39 -6.59 -8.60 -9.04
C GLU A 39 -7.62 -7.66 -8.40
N GLY A 40 -8.87 -7.74 -8.86
CA GLY A 40 -10.00 -7.09 -8.20
C GLY A 40 -10.43 -7.86 -6.95
N PHE A 41 -11.01 -7.18 -5.97
CA PHE A 41 -11.63 -7.80 -4.81
C PHE A 41 -12.77 -6.94 -4.28
N THR A 42 -13.66 -7.55 -3.50
CA THR A 42 -14.69 -6.83 -2.73
C THR A 42 -14.37 -7.01 -1.25
N SER A 43 -14.38 -5.93 -0.47
CA SER A 43 -14.14 -6.00 0.98
C SER A 43 -15.35 -6.54 1.73
N TYR A 44 -15.21 -6.68 3.05
CA TYR A 44 -16.29 -7.12 3.94
C TYR A 44 -17.47 -6.13 4.02
N GLU A 45 -17.25 -4.87 3.63
CA GLU A 45 -18.29 -3.82 3.58
C GLU A 45 -18.85 -3.63 2.15
N ASP A 46 -18.68 -4.63 1.28
CA ASP A 46 -19.14 -4.61 -0.11
C ASP A 46 -18.55 -3.45 -0.95
N ILE A 47 -17.32 -3.02 -0.61
CA ILE A 47 -16.60 -1.98 -1.35
C ILE A 47 -15.60 -2.64 -2.30
N ASP A 48 -15.76 -2.36 -3.59
CA ASP A 48 -14.84 -2.83 -4.62
C ASP A 48 -13.46 -2.17 -4.50
N GLY A 49 -12.44 -2.98 -4.75
CA GLY A 49 -11.05 -2.59 -4.65
C GLY A 49 -10.16 -3.36 -5.61
N TRP A 50 -8.89 -2.98 -5.61
CA TRP A 50 -7.86 -3.59 -6.42
C TRP A 50 -6.62 -3.89 -5.61
N LYS A 51 -5.95 -4.98 -5.99
CA LYS A 51 -4.64 -5.38 -5.51
C LYS A 51 -3.68 -5.43 -6.69
N MET A 52 -2.50 -4.86 -6.52
CA MET A 52 -1.46 -4.89 -7.53
C MET A 52 -0.13 -5.26 -6.89
N ARG A 53 0.59 -6.17 -7.56
CA ARG A 53 1.98 -6.46 -7.24
C ARG A 53 2.85 -6.07 -8.42
N ALA A 54 3.90 -5.33 -8.16
CA ALA A 54 4.90 -4.96 -9.14
C ALA A 54 6.30 -5.21 -8.59
N THR A 55 7.26 -5.49 -9.46
CA THR A 55 8.65 -5.74 -9.09
C THR A 55 9.63 -4.90 -9.90
N LYS A 56 10.83 -4.69 -9.37
CA LYS A 56 11.93 -4.02 -10.07
C LYS A 56 13.26 -4.62 -9.64
N LEU A 57 14.12 -4.89 -10.61
CA LEU A 57 15.49 -5.29 -10.35
C LEU A 57 16.37 -4.05 -10.17
N ILE A 58 17.07 -3.95 -9.03
CA ILE A 58 18.04 -2.89 -8.75
C ILE A 58 19.36 -3.57 -8.40
N GLY A 59 20.31 -3.54 -9.34
CA GLY A 59 21.53 -4.36 -9.26
C GLY A 59 21.19 -5.85 -9.28
N SER A 60 21.64 -6.59 -8.26
CA SER A 60 21.34 -8.02 -8.10
C SER A 60 20.13 -8.32 -7.22
N LYS A 61 19.42 -7.28 -6.74
CA LYS A 61 18.30 -7.44 -5.80
C LYS A 61 16.98 -7.10 -6.47
N GLU A 62 15.99 -7.98 -6.29
CA GLU A 62 14.61 -7.69 -6.65
C GLU A 62 13.92 -6.93 -5.51
N TYR A 63 13.18 -5.89 -5.89
CA TYR A 63 12.30 -5.14 -5.03
C TYR A 63 10.86 -5.42 -5.42
N THR A 64 10.00 -5.65 -4.43
CA THR A 64 8.57 -5.84 -4.62
C THR A 64 7.80 -4.67 -4.05
N TYR A 65 6.77 -4.27 -4.77
CA TYR A 65 5.77 -3.28 -4.40
C TYR A 65 4.40 -3.98 -4.38
N ASN A 66 3.81 -4.11 -3.20
CA ASN A 66 2.42 -4.56 -3.04
C ASN A 66 1.55 -3.33 -2.74
N LEU A 67 0.44 -3.21 -3.45
CA LEU A 67 -0.52 -2.12 -3.29
C LEU A 67 -1.93 -2.67 -3.24
N VAL A 68 -2.72 -2.17 -2.29
CA VAL A 68 -4.16 -2.40 -2.23
C VAL A 68 -4.86 -1.07 -2.10
N TRP A 69 -5.91 -0.84 -2.90
CA TRP A 69 -6.72 0.36 -2.78
C TRP A 69 -8.20 0.13 -3.03
N GLN A 70 -9.00 1.04 -2.48
CA GLN A 70 -10.46 1.10 -2.61
C GLN A 70 -10.87 2.55 -2.82
N VAL A 71 -11.96 2.77 -3.56
CA VAL A 71 -12.53 4.10 -3.80
C VAL A 71 -13.97 4.09 -3.31
N HIS A 72 -14.30 4.98 -2.39
CA HIS A 72 -15.63 5.09 -1.81
C HIS A 72 -15.88 6.54 -1.36
N ASP A 73 -17.08 7.07 -1.58
CA ASP A 73 -17.46 8.45 -1.21
C ASP A 73 -16.47 9.55 -1.66
N GLY A 74 -15.82 9.38 -2.82
CA GLY A 74 -14.85 10.35 -3.35
C GLY A 74 -13.48 10.34 -2.63
N GLU A 75 -13.25 9.35 -1.76
CA GLU A 75 -12.00 9.13 -1.05
C GLU A 75 -11.33 7.84 -1.56
N ILE A 76 -9.99 7.86 -1.66
CA ILE A 76 -9.18 6.66 -1.93
C ILE A 76 -8.47 6.21 -0.67
N PHE A 77 -8.59 4.92 -0.40
CA PHE A 77 -7.93 4.23 0.70
C PHE A 77 -6.86 3.36 0.10
N MET A 78 -5.65 3.41 0.66
CA MET A 78 -4.51 2.72 0.08
C MET A 78 -3.59 2.16 1.15
N VAL A 79 -3.20 0.90 0.98
CA VAL A 79 -2.20 0.19 1.78
C VAL A 79 -1.06 -0.20 0.85
N GLU A 80 0.14 0.27 1.16
CA GLU A 80 1.34 -0.03 0.35
C GLU A 80 2.45 -0.66 1.19
N MET A 81 3.15 -1.61 0.58
CA MET A 81 4.35 -2.23 1.12
C MET A 81 5.40 -2.32 0.02
N TYR A 82 6.59 -1.79 0.30
CA TYR A 82 7.70 -1.75 -0.64
C TYR A 82 9.03 -2.15 0.01
N GLY A 83 9.84 -2.92 -0.70
CA GLY A 83 11.20 -3.21 -0.28
C GLY A 83 11.81 -4.38 -1.03
N PRO A 84 12.99 -4.85 -0.61
CA PRO A 84 13.58 -6.08 -1.15
C PRO A 84 12.59 -7.25 -1.06
N SER A 85 12.46 -8.04 -2.12
CA SER A 85 11.45 -9.11 -2.24
C SER A 85 11.47 -10.08 -1.04
N GLU A 86 12.65 -10.43 -0.53
CA GLU A 86 12.79 -11.28 0.67
C GLU A 86 12.14 -10.66 1.92
N ALA A 87 12.33 -9.35 2.13
CA ALA A 87 11.73 -8.65 3.26
C ALA A 87 10.21 -8.52 3.10
N VAL A 88 9.74 -8.29 1.87
CA VAL A 88 8.30 -8.24 1.56
C VAL A 88 7.66 -9.60 1.83
N LYS A 89 8.31 -10.70 1.44
CA LYS A 89 7.83 -12.07 1.68
C LYS A 89 7.68 -12.38 3.17
N ILE A 90 8.65 -11.98 4.00
CA ILE A 90 8.59 -12.14 5.46
C ILE A 90 7.39 -11.39 6.08
N ASN A 91 7.04 -10.23 5.52
CA ASN A 91 5.99 -9.36 6.06
C ASN A 91 4.64 -9.50 5.34
N GLN A 92 4.51 -10.45 4.41
CA GLN A 92 3.29 -10.64 3.62
C GLN A 92 2.08 -10.97 4.50
N GLU A 93 2.27 -11.80 5.53
CA GLU A 93 1.18 -12.15 6.45
C GLU A 93 0.65 -10.93 7.22
N VAL A 94 1.54 -10.03 7.65
CA VAL A 94 1.17 -8.78 8.35
C VAL A 94 0.42 -7.85 7.40
N PHE A 95 0.87 -7.74 6.16
CA PHE A 95 0.20 -6.97 5.12
C PHE A 95 -1.20 -7.51 4.83
N ASP A 96 -1.35 -8.83 4.65
CA ASP A 96 -2.63 -9.49 4.38
C ASP A 96 -3.61 -9.34 5.55
N LYS A 97 -3.13 -9.44 6.79
CA LYS A 97 -3.92 -9.15 7.99
C LYS A 97 -4.38 -7.69 8.02
N SER A 98 -3.48 -6.77 7.67
CA SER A 98 -3.77 -5.33 7.64
C SER A 98 -4.87 -5.00 6.63
N ILE A 99 -4.88 -5.67 5.47
CA ILE A 99 -5.95 -5.56 4.44
C ILE A 99 -7.26 -6.16 4.95
N LYS A 100 -7.24 -7.30 5.64
CA LYS A 100 -8.46 -7.91 6.18
C LYS A 100 -9.06 -7.11 7.33
N SER A 101 -8.23 -6.50 8.16
CA SER A 101 -8.66 -5.52 9.16
C SER A 101 -8.92 -4.14 8.56
N ALA A 102 -8.84 -4.00 7.22
CA ALA A 102 -9.06 -2.75 6.54
C ALA A 102 -10.57 -2.40 6.45
N ASP A 103 -11.26 -2.32 7.59
CA ASP A 103 -12.67 -1.91 7.70
C ASP A 103 -12.75 -0.38 7.46
N TYR A 104 -13.30 0.05 6.33
CA TYR A 104 -13.41 1.47 5.93
C TYR A 104 -13.98 2.31 7.07
N SER A 105 -15.00 1.82 7.78
CA SER A 105 -15.59 2.49 8.93
C SER A 105 -14.61 2.58 10.12
N TYR A 106 -13.81 1.54 10.37
CA TYR A 106 -12.70 1.56 11.34
C TYR A 106 -11.62 2.56 10.94
N TRP A 107 -11.26 2.67 9.67
CA TRP A 107 -10.25 3.64 9.20
C TRP A 107 -10.77 5.07 9.25
N ARG A 108 -12.03 5.31 8.87
CA ARG A 108 -12.68 6.62 9.00
C ARG A 108 -12.74 7.10 10.44
N LYS A 109 -12.95 6.20 11.40
CA LYS A 109 -12.97 6.53 12.83
C LYS A 109 -11.56 6.77 13.40
N ASN A 110 -10.58 5.93 13.04
CA ASN A 110 -9.25 5.95 13.65
C ASN A 110 -8.23 6.85 12.93
N PHE A 111 -8.47 7.23 11.67
CA PHE A 111 -7.57 8.07 10.86
C PHE A 111 -8.24 9.38 10.41
N ARG A 112 -9.31 9.81 11.09
CA ARG A 112 -9.80 11.20 11.05
C ARG A 112 -8.66 12.12 11.51
N TYR A 113 -7.97 12.73 10.54
CA TYR A 113 -7.04 13.86 10.67
C TYR A 113 -6.51 14.11 12.09
N ARG A 114 -5.42 13.42 12.44
CA ARG A 114 -4.28 14.13 13.04
C ARG A 114 -3.28 14.27 11.90
N GLU A 115 -2.73 15.46 11.71
CA GLU A 115 -1.55 15.66 10.86
C GLU A 115 -0.56 14.51 11.09
N PRO A 116 0.14 14.00 10.07
CA PRO A 116 0.99 12.82 10.22
C PRO A 116 2.23 13.16 11.05
N THR A 117 2.08 13.25 12.37
CA THR A 117 3.16 13.12 13.35
C THR A 117 3.19 11.69 13.87
N TYR A 118 3.18 10.69 13.00
CA TYR A 118 3.54 9.33 13.40
C TYR A 118 5.04 9.13 13.19
N ARG A 119 5.80 9.63 14.18
CA ARG A 119 7.21 9.31 14.45
C ARG A 119 7.38 7.84 14.89
N TRP A 120 6.93 6.87 14.09
CA TRP A 120 7.25 5.44 14.35
C TRP A 120 8.42 4.91 13.53
N GLN A 121 9.06 5.73 12.70
CA GLN A 121 10.30 5.38 11.99
C GLN A 121 11.60 5.78 12.71
N GLN A 122 11.59 6.13 14.01
CA GLN A 122 12.83 6.49 14.73
C GLN A 122 13.19 5.69 15.99
N SER A 123 12.52 4.59 16.30
CA SER A 123 12.89 3.79 17.50
C SER A 123 13.07 2.30 17.24
N HIS A 124 13.72 1.92 16.14
CA HIS A 124 14.44 0.64 16.09
C HIS A 124 15.81 0.88 15.47
N LYS A 125 16.66 1.63 16.20
CA LYS A 125 18.11 1.41 16.08
C LYS A 125 18.32 -0.06 16.49
N PHE A 126 18.63 -0.91 15.51
CA PHE A 126 19.27 -2.19 15.80
C PHE A 126 20.43 -1.88 16.74
N ARG A 127 20.33 -2.30 18.01
CA ARG A 127 21.50 -2.33 18.89
C ARG A 127 22.48 -3.28 18.22
N GLN A 128 23.57 -2.73 17.68
CA GLN A 128 24.71 -3.55 17.32
C GLN A 128 25.19 -4.26 18.61
N PRO A 129 25.60 -5.53 18.54
CA PRO A 129 26.27 -6.15 19.67
C PRO A 129 27.59 -5.41 19.87
N HIS A 130 27.76 -4.78 21.03
CA HIS A 130 29.08 -4.36 21.46
C HIS A 130 29.94 -5.60 21.67
N ARG A 131 31.14 -5.57 21.10
CA ARG A 131 32.22 -6.53 21.34
C ARG A 131 32.57 -6.61 22.82
#